data_AF-A0A6B3GYE6-F1
#
_entry.id   AF-A0A6B3GYE6-F1
#
_cell.length_a   1.000
_cell.length_b   1.000
_cell.length_c   1.000
_cell.angle_alpha   90.00
_cell.angle_beta   90.00
_cell.angle_gamma   90.00
#
_symmetry.space_group_name_H-M   'P 1'
#
loop_
_entity.id
_entity.type
_entity.pdbx_description
1 polymer ?
#
loop_
_entity_poly.entity_id
_entity_poly.type
_entity_poly.pdbx_seq_one_letter_code
_entity_poly.pdbx_strand_id
1 'polypeptide(L)'
;MTVYEDRSFTFITKTPPAAKLILKAAGVEKGSGEPHKTKVAKLTAAQVREIATTKLPDLNANDLDAASKIIAGTARSMGITVEG
;
A
#
# COMPACT_ATOMS: atom_id res chain seq x y z
N MET A 1 -5.54 -14.24 13.27
CA MET A 1 -5.46 -14.91 14.59
C MET A 1 -6.18 -16.22 14.41
N THR A 2 -5.42 -17.31 14.43
CA THR A 2 -5.98 -18.66 14.35
C THR A 2 -5.83 -19.27 15.74
N VAL A 3 -6.94 -19.70 16.34
CA VAL A 3 -6.96 -20.34 17.66
C VAL A 3 -7.21 -21.82 17.44
N TYR A 4 -6.36 -22.67 18.00
CA TYR A 4 -6.44 -24.13 17.90
C TYR A 4 -7.13 -24.71 19.15
N GLU A 5 -7.61 -25.96 19.07
CA GLU A 5 -8.32 -26.65 20.17
C GLU A 5 -7.48 -26.80 21.44
N ASP A 6 -6.16 -26.87 21.30
CA ASP A 6 -5.20 -26.92 22.40
C ASP A 6 -4.99 -25.56 23.10
N ARG A 7 -5.80 -24.55 22.75
CA ARG A 7 -5.69 -23.16 23.21
C ARG A 7 -4.39 -22.48 22.78
N SER A 8 -3.61 -23.08 21.87
CA SER A 8 -2.55 -22.36 21.19
C SER A 8 -3.15 -21.39 20.18
N PHE A 9 -2.46 -20.28 19.93
CA PHE A 9 -2.86 -19.33 18.91
C PHE A 9 -1.65 -18.89 18.09
N THR A 10 -1.82 -18.83 16.77
CA THR A 10 -0.86 -18.22 15.87
C THR A 10 -1.38 -16.85 15.43
N PHE A 11 -0.52 -15.84 15.57
CA PHE A 11 -0.76 -14.52 15.00
C PHE A 11 0.45 -14.13 14.16
N ILE A 12 0.17 -13.68 12.94
CA ILE A 12 1.20 -13.21 11.99
C ILE A 12 1.07 -11.69 11.96
N THR A 13 2.14 -10.99 12.33
CA THR A 13 2.26 -9.54 12.18
C THR A 13 2.59 -9.22 10.72
N LYS A 14 1.55 -8.90 9.94
CA LYS A 14 1.69 -8.41 8.57
C LYS A 14 2.23 -6.97 8.56
N THR A 15 2.86 -6.56 7.46
CA THR A 15 3.28 -5.17 7.29
C THR A 15 2.10 -4.20 7.31
N PRO A 16 2.36 -2.92 7.65
CA PRO A 16 1.35 -1.88 7.68
C PRO A 16 0.54 -1.83 6.37
N PRO A 17 -0.75 -1.46 6.41
CA PRO A 17 -1.58 -1.36 5.21
C PRO A 17 -0.95 -0.46 4.15
N ALA A 18 -1.08 -0.83 2.87
CA ALA A 18 -0.53 -0.05 1.75
C ALA A 18 -0.99 1.41 1.82
N ALA A 19 -2.27 1.64 2.15
CA ALA A 19 -2.83 2.98 2.32
C ALA A 19 -2.04 3.85 3.30
N LYS A 20 -1.64 3.32 4.48
CA LYS A 20 -0.85 4.09 5.45
C LYS A 20 0.54 4.43 4.95
N LEU A 21 1.20 3.49 4.25
CA LEU A 21 2.52 3.73 3.65
C LEU A 21 2.46 4.79 2.55
N ILE A 22 1.43 4.71 1.70
CA ILE A 22 1.16 5.67 0.63
C ILE A 22 0.87 7.06 1.22
N LEU A 23 -0.01 7.17 2.22
CA LEU A 23 -0.32 8.43 2.90
C LEU A 23 0.94 9.07 3.53
N LYS A 24 1.78 8.26 4.18
CA LYS A 24 3.04 8.71 4.76
C LYS A 24 4.02 9.23 3.70
N ALA A 25 4.18 8.50 2.59
CA ALA A 25 5.06 8.92 1.50
C ALA A 25 4.52 10.16 0.76
N ALA A 26 3.19 10.30 0.70
CA ALA A 26 2.50 11.43 0.09
C ALA A 26 2.38 12.64 1.02
N GLY A 27 2.71 12.51 2.30
CA GLY A 27 2.62 13.59 3.29
C GLY A 27 1.21 14.06 3.62
N VAL A 28 0.18 13.24 3.38
CA VAL A 28 -1.23 13.58 3.60
C VAL A 28 -1.88 12.68 4.63
N GLU A 29 -2.76 13.23 5.46
CA GLU A 29 -3.43 12.47 6.53
C GLU A 29 -4.62 11.64 6.01
N LYS A 30 -5.25 12.07 4.90
CA LYS A 30 -6.43 11.42 4.33
C LYS A 30 -6.36 11.37 2.80
N GLY A 31 -6.91 10.29 2.24
CA GLY A 31 -7.13 10.16 0.80
C GLY A 31 -8.28 11.04 0.29
N SER A 32 -8.41 11.14 -1.03
CA SER A 32 -9.49 11.88 -1.68
C SER A 32 -10.84 11.23 -1.46
N GLY A 33 -11.85 12.04 -1.15
CA GLY A 33 -13.26 11.62 -1.15
C GLY A 33 -13.82 11.40 -2.56
N GLU A 34 -13.19 11.98 -3.58
CA GLU A 34 -13.53 11.79 -5.00
C GLU A 34 -12.26 11.47 -5.81
N PRO A 35 -11.75 10.22 -5.77
CA PRO A 35 -10.42 9.83 -6.26
C PRO A 35 -10.11 10.17 -7.74
N HIS A 36 -11.15 10.24 -8.56
CA HIS A 36 -11.05 10.51 -9.99
C HIS A 36 -11.26 11.98 -10.36
N LYS A 37 -11.73 12.82 -9.42
CA LYS A 37 -11.94 14.26 -9.64
C LYS A 37 -10.90 15.10 -8.91
N THR A 38 -10.67 14.80 -7.63
CA THR A 38 -9.80 15.59 -6.76
C THR A 38 -8.55 14.79 -6.45
N LYS A 39 -7.41 15.25 -6.96
CA LYS A 39 -6.10 14.67 -6.63
C LYS A 39 -5.54 15.36 -5.39
N VAL A 40 -5.28 14.59 -4.33
CA VAL A 40 -4.86 15.13 -3.03
C VAL A 40 -3.35 15.14 -2.84
N ALA A 41 -2.62 14.30 -3.57
CA ALA A 41 -1.16 14.24 -3.52
C ALA A 41 -0.59 13.59 -4.78
N LYS A 42 0.75 13.63 -4.89
CA LYS A 42 1.52 12.94 -5.92
C LYS A 42 2.60 12.07 -5.29
N LEU A 43 2.91 10.95 -5.92
CA LEU A 43 4.03 10.08 -5.57
C LEU A 43 4.93 9.87 -6.77
N THR A 44 6.23 9.81 -6.54
CA THR A 44 7.22 9.47 -7.57
C THR A 44 7.33 7.95 -7.74
N ALA A 45 7.76 7.50 -8.92
CA ALA A 45 8.07 6.10 -9.17
C ALA A 45 9.04 5.50 -8.14
N ALA A 46 10.02 6.27 -7.67
CA ALA A 46 10.96 5.85 -6.64
C ALA A 46 10.26 5.53 -5.30
N GLN A 47 9.39 6.42 -4.83
CA GLN A 47 8.62 6.21 -3.59
C GLN A 47 7.69 5.01 -3.70
N VAL A 48 7.04 4.82 -4.85
CA VAL A 48 6.19 3.64 -5.09
C VAL A 48 7.01 2.36 -5.05
N ARG A 49 8.23 2.37 -5.59
CA ARG A 49 9.14 1.22 -5.55
C ARG A 49 9.61 0.90 -4.13
N GLU A 50 9.92 1.89 -3.31
CA GLU A 50 10.28 1.69 -1.89
C GLU A 50 9.13 1.07 -1.08
N ILE A 51 7.91 1.57 -1.28
CA ILE A 51 6.70 1.02 -0.64
C ILE A 51 6.47 -0.42 -1.11
N ALA A 52 6.64 -0.67 -2.42
CA ALA A 52 6.51 -2.00 -2.99
C ALA A 52 7.54 -2.97 -2.42
N THR A 53 8.82 -2.59 -2.30
CA THR A 53 9.87 -3.42 -1.68
C THR A 53 9.52 -3.76 -0.23
N THR A 54 9.07 -2.77 0.55
CA THR A 54 8.72 -2.97 1.97
C THR A 54 7.53 -3.92 2.12
N LYS A 55 6.56 -3.84 1.21
CA LYS A 55 5.32 -4.61 1.28
C LYS A 55 5.35 -5.92 0.48
N LEU A 56 6.37 -6.13 -0.35
CA LEU A 56 6.57 -7.32 -1.17
C LEU A 56 6.33 -8.65 -0.43
N PRO A 57 6.85 -8.88 0.80
CA PRO A 57 6.60 -10.14 1.50
C PRO A 57 5.13 -10.39 1.87
N ASP A 58 4.28 -9.37 1.86
CA ASP A 58 2.84 -9.48 2.11
C ASP A 58 1.98 -9.36 0.84
N LEU A 59 2.60 -9.11 -0.31
CA LEU A 59 1.91 -9.02 -1.60
C LEU A 59 2.01 -10.35 -2.33
N ASN A 60 0.97 -10.68 -3.09
CA ASN A 60 0.99 -11.81 -4.03
C ASN A 60 1.69 -11.45 -5.35
N ALA A 61 2.64 -10.51 -5.33
CA ALA A 61 3.33 -10.04 -6.53
C ALA A 61 4.54 -10.93 -6.81
N ASN A 62 4.72 -11.33 -8.07
CA ASN A 62 5.85 -12.17 -8.48
C ASN A 62 7.16 -11.38 -8.63
N ASP A 63 7.05 -10.08 -8.89
CA ASP A 63 8.19 -9.20 -9.10
C ASP A 63 7.89 -7.79 -8.54
N LEU A 64 8.96 -6.99 -8.45
CA LEU A 64 8.91 -5.62 -7.93
C LEU A 64 8.03 -4.70 -8.78
N ASP A 65 7.95 -4.94 -10.09
CA ASP A 65 7.17 -4.15 -11.03
C ASP A 65 5.66 -4.38 -10.85
N ALA A 66 5.25 -5.63 -10.67
CA ALA A 66 3.89 -6.04 -10.31
C ALA A 66 3.52 -5.50 -8.93
N ALA A 67 4.43 -5.56 -7.97
CA ALA A 67 4.22 -4.96 -6.65
C ALA A 67 4.02 -3.43 -6.76
N SER A 68 4.84 -2.74 -7.54
CA SER A 68 4.69 -1.31 -7.82
C SER A 68 3.35 -0.99 -8.49
N LYS A 69 2.87 -1.82 -9.43
CA LYS A 69 1.53 -1.66 -10.04
C LYS A 69 0.40 -1.80 -9.02
N ILE A 70 0.51 -2.73 -8.07
CA ILE A 70 -0.48 -2.91 -6.99
C ILE A 70 -0.53 -1.67 -6.10
N ILE A 71 0.65 -1.15 -5.71
CA ILE A 71 0.75 0.08 -4.91
C ILE A 71 0.21 1.28 -5.69
N ALA A 72 0.54 1.40 -6.98
CA ALA A 72 0.06 2.47 -7.83
C ALA A 72 -1.47 2.44 -8.02
N GLY A 73 -2.05 1.25 -8.18
CA GLY A 73 -3.51 1.07 -8.22
C GLY A 73 -4.19 1.53 -6.93
N THR A 74 -3.59 1.20 -5.78
CA THR A 74 -4.06 1.65 -4.47
C THR A 74 -3.98 3.17 -4.33
N ALA A 75 -2.86 3.78 -4.72
CA ALA A 75 -2.67 5.23 -4.71
C ALA A 75 -3.71 5.93 -5.61
N ARG A 76 -3.96 5.40 -6.81
CA ARG A 76 -4.98 5.93 -7.73
C ARG A 76 -6.38 5.90 -7.13
N SER A 77 -6.76 4.81 -6.47
CA SER A 77 -8.05 4.68 -5.78
C SER A 77 -8.18 5.59 -4.56
N MET A 78 -7.07 6.07 -4.02
CA MET A 78 -7.04 7.08 -2.94
C MET A 78 -6.99 8.52 -3.47
N GLY A 79 -7.01 8.72 -4.80
CA GLY A 79 -6.88 10.04 -5.41
C GLY A 79 -5.47 10.61 -5.34
N ILE A 80 -4.46 9.74 -5.29
CA ILE A 80 -3.06 10.11 -5.37
C ILE A 80 -2.56 9.78 -6.77
N THR A 81 -1.91 10.75 -7.42
CA THR A 81 -1.36 10.56 -8.76
C THR A 81 0.05 9.99 -8.62
N VAL A 82 0.32 8.88 -9.33
CA VAL A 82 1.68 8.35 -9.44
C VAL A 82 2.27 8.91 -10.73
N GLU A 83 3.35 9.67 -10.61
CA GLU A 83 4.15 10.13 -11.75
C GLU A 83 5.21 9.06 -12.01
N GLY A 84 5.09 8.42 -13.17
CA GLY A 84 5.98 7.36 -13.67
C GLY A 84 6.51 7.73 -15.04
#